data_AF-X6PG11-F1
#
_entry.id   AF-X6PG11-F1
#
_cell.length_a   1.000
_cell.length_b   1.000
_cell.length_c   1.000
_cell.angle_alpha   90.00
_cell.angle_beta   90.00
_cell.angle_gamma   90.00
#
_symmetry.space_group_name_H-M   'P 1'
#
loop_
_entity.id
_entity.type
_entity.pdbx_description
1 polymer ?
#
loop_
_entity_poly.entity_id
_entity_poly.type
_entity_poly.pdbx_seq_one_letter_code
_entity_poly.pdbx_strand_id
1 'polypeptide(L)'
;MGACASRNETDIQVQKEIDHDKKSEARAHKLLLLGAGGSGKSTFFKQLKTIHGDGHSQREKEGFKRQIYGQVIENMQILIRQCKLVTKAGSDETDSDSDNDERAENLRKVLSEEDIAEFKIDTEFDESCKYLLRLPNGSAAMDDTLAAHVKKLWTECAPIRSMFEHRNKICVPDSTGYFFNAIDRIGQGNYVPENGDILLVRYRTTGMTEKEFRIGDANFKIHDVGGQRNERKKWIHFFDGLF
;
A
#
# COMPACT_ATOMS: atom_id res chain seq x y z
N MET A 1 -12.67 14.03 -64.19
CA MET A 1 -11.54 13.16 -63.81
C MET A 1 -10.88 13.77 -62.57
N GLY A 2 -11.30 13.37 -61.37
CA GLY A 2 -10.67 13.80 -60.12
C GLY A 2 -9.70 12.71 -59.66
N ALA A 3 -8.40 12.94 -59.84
CA ALA A 3 -7.36 12.01 -59.42
C ALA A 3 -7.27 11.99 -57.88
N CYS A 4 -7.53 10.82 -57.32
CA CYS A 4 -7.48 10.55 -55.89
C CYS A 4 -6.09 10.01 -55.52
N ALA A 5 -5.59 10.45 -54.36
CA ALA A 5 -4.58 9.81 -53.50
C ALA A 5 -3.11 9.77 -53.96
N SER A 6 -2.33 10.77 -53.55
CA SER A 6 -0.98 10.49 -53.03
C SER A 6 -1.12 10.14 -51.56
N ARG A 7 -1.13 8.84 -51.23
CA ARG A 7 -0.85 8.41 -49.85
C ARG A 7 0.55 8.88 -49.51
N ASN A 8 0.70 9.68 -48.47
CA ASN A 8 2.00 10.20 -48.05
C ASN A 8 2.86 9.02 -47.55
N GLU A 9 4.18 9.04 -47.77
CA GLU A 9 5.10 8.00 -47.26
C GLU A 9 4.94 7.79 -45.75
N THR A 10 4.62 8.86 -45.02
CA THR A 10 4.25 8.85 -43.61
C THR A 10 3.06 7.94 -43.32
N ASP A 11 2.01 7.96 -44.15
CA ASP A 11 0.82 7.11 -43.97
C ASP A 11 1.16 5.63 -44.18
N ILE A 12 2.05 5.34 -45.12
CA ILE A 12 2.53 3.98 -45.39
C ILE A 12 3.37 3.48 -44.20
N GLN A 13 4.20 4.33 -43.62
CA GLN A 13 5.04 3.99 -42.49
C GLN A 13 4.21 3.76 -41.22
N VAL A 14 3.25 4.65 -40.94
CA VAL A 14 2.28 4.49 -39.84
C VAL A 14 1.47 3.21 -40.01
N GLN A 15 1.00 2.89 -41.22
CA GLN A 15 0.24 1.65 -41.46
C GLN A 15 1.09 0.39 -41.21
N LYS A 16 2.38 0.41 -41.58
CA LYS A 16 3.31 -0.69 -41.31
C LYS A 16 3.57 -0.88 -39.82
N GLU A 17 3.72 0.22 -39.07
CA GLU A 17 3.84 0.17 -37.60
C GLU A 17 2.57 -0.40 -36.97
N ILE A 18 1.39 0.06 -37.39
CA ILE A 18 0.10 -0.46 -36.91
C ILE A 18 -0.04 -1.97 -37.19
N ASP A 19 0.32 -2.43 -38.39
CA ASP A 19 0.19 -3.85 -38.75
C ASP A 19 1.22 -4.72 -38.00
N HIS A 20 2.40 -4.18 -37.71
CA HIS A 20 3.40 -4.82 -36.87
C HIS A 20 2.92 -4.95 -35.41
N ASP A 21 2.39 -3.86 -34.85
CA ASP A 21 1.88 -3.84 -33.48
C ASP A 21 0.66 -4.75 -33.30
N LYS A 22 -0.25 -4.80 -34.28
CA LYS A 22 -1.37 -5.76 -34.28
C LYS A 22 -0.89 -7.22 -34.27
N LYS A 23 0.19 -7.53 -35.00
CA LYS A 23 0.77 -8.89 -35.02
C LYS A 23 1.48 -9.23 -33.71
N SER A 24 2.15 -8.26 -33.08
CA SER A 24 2.78 -8.46 -31.78
C SER A 24 1.72 -8.66 -30.69
N GLU A 25 0.65 -7.87 -30.72
CA GLU A 25 -0.47 -7.95 -29.79
C GLU A 25 -1.24 -9.28 -29.93
N ALA A 26 -1.47 -9.76 -31.16
CA ALA A 26 -2.08 -11.05 -31.41
C ALA A 26 -1.26 -12.25 -30.90
N ARG A 27 0.05 -12.07 -30.67
CA ARG A 27 0.94 -13.10 -30.11
C ARG A 27 1.17 -12.95 -28.61
N ALA A 28 0.68 -11.87 -27.99
CA ALA A 28 0.81 -11.66 -26.56
C ALA A 28 -0.26 -12.43 -25.79
N HIS A 29 0.16 -13.17 -24.76
CA HIS A 29 -0.75 -13.85 -23.85
C HIS A 29 -1.32 -12.82 -22.87
N LYS A 30 -2.63 -12.61 -22.90
CA LYS A 30 -3.30 -11.69 -21.97
C LYS A 30 -3.57 -12.40 -20.64
N LEU A 31 -3.19 -11.76 -19.53
CA LEU A 31 -3.43 -12.23 -18.17
C LEU A 31 -4.11 -11.14 -17.34
N LEU A 32 -5.20 -11.49 -16.67
CA LEU A 32 -5.92 -10.58 -15.78
C LEU A 32 -5.80 -11.08 -14.34
N LEU A 33 -5.27 -10.25 -13.45
CA LEU A 33 -5.13 -10.57 -12.03
C LEU A 33 -6.43 -10.20 -11.29
N LEU A 34 -7.23 -11.20 -10.93
CA LEU A 34 -8.47 -11.01 -10.17
C LEU A 34 -8.32 -11.44 -8.71
N GLY A 35 -9.09 -10.80 -7.83
CA GLY A 35 -9.11 -11.16 -6.40
C GLY A 35 -9.64 -10.05 -5.51
N ALA A 36 -9.98 -10.40 -4.26
CA ALA A 36 -10.44 -9.45 -3.26
C ALA A 36 -9.39 -8.35 -2.94
N GLY A 37 -9.83 -7.25 -2.30
CA GLY A 37 -8.90 -6.26 -1.76
C GLY A 37 -7.93 -6.92 -0.78
N GLY A 38 -6.63 -6.60 -0.87
CA GLY A 38 -5.61 -7.18 0.01
C GLY A 38 -5.13 -8.59 -0.35
N SER A 39 -5.60 -9.21 -1.45
CA SER A 39 -5.23 -10.59 -1.84
C SER A 39 -3.81 -10.76 -2.42
N GLY A 40 -2.97 -9.72 -2.42
CA GLY A 40 -1.60 -9.80 -2.92
C GLY A 40 -1.38 -9.61 -4.43
N LYS A 41 -2.42 -9.31 -5.22
CA LYS A 41 -2.29 -9.06 -6.68
C LYS A 41 -1.22 -8.04 -7.04
N SER A 42 -1.28 -6.87 -6.41
CA SER A 42 -0.32 -5.80 -6.69
C SER A 42 1.08 -6.16 -6.18
N THR A 43 1.20 -7.00 -5.15
CA THR A 43 2.49 -7.57 -4.74
C THR A 43 3.05 -8.49 -5.82
N PHE A 44 2.23 -9.38 -6.37
CA PHE A 44 2.62 -10.24 -7.49
C PHE A 44 3.04 -9.42 -8.72
N PHE A 45 2.27 -8.37 -9.06
CA PHE A 45 2.61 -7.47 -10.17
C PHE A 45 3.95 -6.74 -9.94
N LYS A 46 4.20 -6.25 -8.72
CA LYS A 46 5.50 -5.65 -8.35
C LYS A 46 6.65 -6.66 -8.44
N GLN A 47 6.43 -7.92 -8.07
CA GLN A 47 7.43 -8.99 -8.22
C GLN A 47 7.72 -9.28 -9.70
N LEU A 48 6.69 -9.45 -10.53
CA LEU A 48 6.85 -9.63 -11.97
C LEU A 48 7.67 -8.50 -12.59
N LYS A 49 7.37 -7.26 -12.19
CA LYS A 49 8.13 -6.10 -12.65
C LYS A 49 9.60 -6.12 -12.22
N THR A 50 9.89 -6.65 -11.04
CA THR A 50 11.25 -6.76 -10.51
C THR A 50 12.04 -7.89 -11.19
N ILE A 51 11.39 -9.00 -11.51
CA ILE A 51 12.05 -10.22 -12.02
C ILE A 51 12.13 -10.22 -13.56
N HIS A 52 11.09 -9.75 -14.24
CA HIS A 52 10.92 -9.87 -15.70
C HIS A 52 10.77 -8.53 -16.43
N GLY A 53 10.85 -7.40 -15.72
CA GLY A 53 10.84 -6.07 -16.31
C GLY A 53 12.11 -5.29 -15.98
N ASP A 54 12.13 -4.00 -16.32
CA ASP A 54 13.27 -3.11 -16.07
C ASP A 54 13.41 -2.67 -14.60
N GLY A 55 12.71 -3.34 -13.67
CA GLY A 55 12.60 -2.92 -12.28
C GLY A 55 11.91 -1.55 -12.12
N HIS A 56 12.11 -0.91 -10.97
CA HIS A 56 11.51 0.41 -10.69
C HIS A 56 12.47 1.54 -11.02
N SER A 57 12.05 2.45 -11.91
CA SER A 57 12.79 3.67 -12.23
C SER A 57 12.90 4.57 -10.99
N GLN A 58 13.88 5.48 -10.96
CA GLN A 58 14.06 6.39 -9.83
C GLN A 58 12.81 7.23 -9.57
N ARG A 59 12.15 7.72 -10.63
CA ARG A 59 10.90 8.48 -10.53
C ARG A 59 9.78 7.66 -9.89
N GLU A 60 9.67 6.37 -10.21
CA GLU A 60 8.70 5.49 -9.58
C GLU A 60 9.02 5.24 -8.11
N LYS A 61 10.30 5.01 -7.78
CA LYS A 61 10.76 4.85 -6.38
C LYS A 61 10.43 6.08 -5.54
N GLU A 62 10.68 7.29 -6.05
CA GLU A 62 10.30 8.55 -5.40
C GLU A 62 8.78 8.62 -5.15
N GLY A 63 7.96 8.13 -6.09
CA GLY A 63 6.50 8.06 -5.94
C GLY A 63 6.03 7.13 -4.81
N PHE A 64 6.84 6.15 -4.40
CA PHE A 64 6.53 5.27 -3.27
C PHE A 64 6.83 5.89 -1.90
N LYS A 65 7.69 6.91 -1.81
CA LYS A 65 8.06 7.53 -0.51
C LYS A 65 6.83 8.01 0.25
N ARG A 66 5.97 8.77 -0.42
CA ARG A 66 4.74 9.31 0.20
C ARG A 66 3.84 8.19 0.74
N GLN A 67 3.77 7.07 0.02
CA GLN A 67 2.97 5.91 0.43
C GLN A 67 3.58 5.22 1.65
N ILE A 68 4.90 5.06 1.67
CA ILE A 68 5.63 4.44 2.79
C ILE A 68 5.52 5.31 4.04
N TYR A 69 5.73 6.62 3.92
CA TYR A 69 5.61 7.55 5.05
C TYR A 69 4.18 7.58 5.59
N GLY A 70 3.19 7.66 4.71
CA GLY A 70 1.78 7.58 5.08
C GLY A 70 1.47 6.29 5.84
N GLN A 71 1.96 5.14 5.36
CA GLN A 71 1.77 3.86 6.03
C GLN A 71 2.41 3.79 7.41
N VAL A 72 3.63 4.29 7.58
CA VAL A 72 4.30 4.34 8.89
C VAL A 72 3.47 5.15 9.89
N ILE A 73 3.03 6.35 9.49
CA ILE A 73 2.24 7.24 10.35
C ILE A 73 0.89 6.61 10.69
N GLU A 74 0.13 6.19 9.67
CA GLU A 74 -1.21 5.62 9.85
C GLU A 74 -1.18 4.38 10.75
N ASN A 75 -0.24 3.46 10.51
CA ASN A 75 -0.16 2.25 11.31
C ASN A 75 0.23 2.55 12.77
N MET A 76 1.15 3.47 13.01
CA MET A 76 1.52 3.86 14.38
C MET A 76 0.36 4.55 15.09
N GLN A 77 -0.36 5.43 14.40
CA GLN A 77 -1.57 6.05 14.95
C GLN A 77 -2.66 5.03 15.28
N ILE A 78 -2.85 4.00 14.45
CA ILE A 78 -3.80 2.91 14.76
C ILE A 78 -3.37 2.22 16.06
N LEU A 79 -2.10 1.84 16.21
CA LEU A 79 -1.61 1.22 17.45
C LEU A 79 -1.85 2.11 18.68
N ILE A 80 -1.50 3.40 18.61
CA ILE A 80 -1.73 4.35 19.70
C ILE A 80 -3.22 4.44 20.05
N ARG A 81 -4.10 4.60 19.05
CA ARG A 81 -5.55 4.72 19.27
C ARG A 81 -6.10 3.46 19.92
N GLN A 82 -5.70 2.28 19.46
CA GLN A 82 -6.19 1.01 20.01
C GLN A 82 -5.73 0.80 21.46
N CYS A 83 -4.46 1.10 21.79
CA CYS A 83 -4.00 1.09 23.19
C CYS A 83 -4.84 2.01 24.08
N LYS A 84 -5.12 3.23 23.61
CA LYS A 84 -5.92 4.22 24.35
C LYS A 84 -7.39 3.82 24.49
N LEU A 85 -7.99 3.19 23.47
CA LEU A 85 -9.38 2.77 23.50
C LEU A 85 -9.60 1.61 24.48
N VAL A 86 -8.74 0.60 24.43
CA VAL A 86 -8.82 -0.56 25.34
C VAL A 86 -8.65 -0.14 26.81
N THR A 87 -7.85 0.89 27.08
CA THR A 87 -7.60 1.40 28.43
C THR A 87 -8.63 2.41 28.93
N LYS A 88 -9.17 3.28 28.06
CA LYS A 88 -10.22 4.26 28.42
C LYS A 88 -11.56 3.64 28.73
N ALA A 89 -11.94 2.52 28.10
CA ALA A 89 -13.25 1.90 28.34
C ALA A 89 -13.41 1.30 29.76
N GLY A 90 -12.36 1.34 30.60
CA GLY A 90 -12.43 1.06 32.05
C GLY A 90 -12.70 2.29 32.93
N SER A 91 -12.74 3.50 32.36
CA SER A 91 -13.06 4.75 33.03
C SER A 91 -14.28 5.40 32.39
N ASP A 92 -15.29 5.76 33.19
CA ASP A 92 -16.61 6.31 32.81
C ASP A 92 -16.58 7.69 32.09
N GLU A 93 -15.67 7.94 31.15
CA GLU A 93 -15.61 9.19 30.38
C GLU A 93 -15.89 8.95 28.90
N THR A 94 -17.11 9.29 28.50
CA THR A 94 -17.62 9.27 27.12
C THR A 94 -17.05 10.45 26.31
N ASP A 95 -16.08 10.19 25.43
CA ASP A 95 -15.76 11.08 24.32
C ASP A 95 -16.35 10.50 23.02
N SER A 96 -17.16 11.31 22.35
CA SER A 96 -17.96 10.98 21.17
C SER A 96 -17.13 10.95 19.89
N ASP A 97 -16.58 9.78 19.51
CA ASP A 97 -16.14 9.51 18.14
C ASP A 97 -16.70 8.15 17.69
N SER A 98 -17.92 8.19 17.13
CA SER A 98 -18.85 7.05 16.97
C SER A 98 -18.43 5.95 15.99
N ASP A 99 -17.37 6.13 15.20
CA ASP A 99 -17.01 5.18 14.14
C ASP A 99 -15.89 4.20 14.54
N ASN A 100 -15.24 4.39 15.69
CA ASN A 100 -14.13 3.53 16.16
C ASN A 100 -14.51 2.56 17.28
N ASP A 101 -15.76 2.60 17.75
CA ASP A 101 -16.21 1.92 18.96
C ASP A 101 -16.35 0.40 18.75
N GLU A 102 -16.97 -0.04 17.65
CA GLU A 102 -17.33 -1.46 17.46
C GLU A 102 -16.10 -2.39 17.39
N ARG A 103 -15.00 -1.97 16.75
CA ARG A 103 -13.79 -2.79 16.63
C ARG A 103 -13.00 -2.86 17.93
N ALA A 104 -12.93 -1.76 18.67
CA ALA A 104 -12.25 -1.71 19.96
C ALA A 104 -13.03 -2.49 21.02
N GLU A 105 -14.36 -2.39 21.04
CA GLU A 105 -15.22 -3.22 21.89
C GLU A 105 -15.03 -4.71 21.61
N ASN A 106 -14.98 -5.11 20.33
CA ASN A 106 -14.78 -6.49 19.96
C ASN A 106 -13.39 -7.01 20.32
N LEU A 107 -12.37 -6.16 20.30
CA LEU A 107 -11.04 -6.52 20.81
C LEU A 107 -11.09 -6.74 22.32
N ARG A 108 -11.71 -5.83 23.08
CA ARG A 108 -11.86 -5.94 24.55
C ARG A 108 -12.61 -7.19 24.98
N LYS A 109 -13.67 -7.60 24.26
CA LYS A 109 -14.43 -8.85 24.56
C LYS A 109 -13.56 -10.11 24.54
N VAL A 110 -12.37 -10.03 23.92
CA VAL A 110 -11.44 -11.16 23.76
C VAL A 110 -10.18 -10.96 24.62
N LEU A 111 -10.07 -9.86 25.37
CA LEU A 111 -8.93 -9.56 26.23
C LEU A 111 -9.31 -9.72 27.70
N SER A 112 -8.42 -10.29 28.50
CA SER A 112 -8.53 -10.36 29.95
C SER A 112 -8.21 -9.01 30.60
N GLU A 113 -8.59 -8.82 31.87
CA GLU A 113 -8.23 -7.63 32.66
C GLU A 113 -6.70 -7.44 32.77
N GLU A 114 -5.95 -8.53 32.83
CA GLU A 114 -4.48 -8.53 32.86
C GLU A 114 -3.91 -8.01 31.53
N ASP A 115 -4.50 -8.40 30.40
CA ASP A 115 -4.12 -7.90 29.08
C ASP A 115 -4.42 -6.40 28.94
N ILE A 116 -5.52 -5.90 29.53
CA ILE A 116 -5.90 -4.47 29.46
C ILE A 116 -4.84 -3.58 30.13
N ALA A 117 -4.29 -4.01 31.27
CA ALA A 117 -3.24 -3.28 31.97
C ALA A 117 -1.95 -3.18 31.14
N GLU A 118 -1.65 -4.20 30.33
CA GLU A 118 -0.48 -4.24 29.44
C GLU A 118 -0.54 -3.17 28.33
N PHE A 119 -1.75 -2.74 27.94
CA PHE A 119 -1.93 -1.72 26.89
C PHE A 119 -1.87 -0.28 27.39
N LYS A 120 -1.64 -0.07 28.70
CA LYS A 120 -1.49 1.27 29.27
C LYS A 120 -0.17 1.90 28.85
N ILE A 121 -0.26 2.91 27.99
CA ILE A 121 0.89 3.72 27.58
C ILE A 121 1.27 4.67 28.72
N ASP A 122 2.53 4.59 29.17
CA ASP A 122 3.08 5.46 30.21
C ASP A 122 3.21 6.91 29.75
N THR A 123 3.18 7.82 30.73
CA THR A 123 3.21 9.28 30.51
C THR A 123 4.53 9.77 29.88
N GLU A 124 5.59 8.97 29.91
CA GLU A 124 6.85 9.30 29.21
C GLU A 124 6.73 9.26 27.67
N PHE A 125 5.69 8.60 27.14
CA PHE A 125 5.41 8.49 25.70
C PHE A 125 4.33 9.46 25.22
N ASP A 126 3.75 10.26 26.12
CA ASP A 126 2.60 11.13 25.84
C ASP A 126 2.91 12.16 24.76
N GLU A 127 4.11 12.74 24.78
CA GLU A 127 4.59 13.67 23.76
C GLU A 127 4.61 13.01 22.37
N SER A 128 5.20 11.82 22.27
CA SER A 128 5.31 11.07 21.01
C SER A 128 3.93 10.68 20.48
N CYS A 129 3.04 10.24 21.37
CA CYS A 129 1.66 9.93 21.02
C CYS A 129 0.92 11.17 20.50
N LYS A 130 1.02 12.31 21.20
CA LYS A 130 0.36 13.56 20.81
C LYS A 130 0.91 14.09 19.48
N TYR A 131 2.23 14.00 19.27
CA TYR A 131 2.86 14.40 18.01
C TYR A 131 2.29 13.59 16.83
N LEU A 132 2.34 12.25 16.90
CA LEU A 132 1.87 11.38 15.83
C LEU A 132 0.37 11.48 15.57
N LEU A 133 -0.46 11.61 16.61
CA LEU A 133 -1.92 11.72 16.48
C LEU A 133 -2.37 13.04 15.84
N ARG A 134 -1.54 14.09 15.88
CA ARG A 134 -1.82 15.40 15.25
C ARG A 134 -1.46 15.43 13.77
N LEU A 135 -0.64 14.51 13.29
CA LEU A 135 -0.22 14.50 11.90
C LEU A 135 -1.38 14.09 10.96
N PRO A 136 -1.50 14.74 9.80
CA PRO A 136 -2.48 14.35 8.80
C PRO A 136 -2.13 12.99 8.21
N ASN A 137 -3.14 12.11 8.08
CA ASN A 137 -2.99 10.80 7.46
C ASN A 137 -2.44 10.97 6.02
N GLY A 138 -1.34 10.27 5.70
CA GLY A 138 -0.84 10.16 4.32
C GLY A 138 -0.17 11.39 3.70
N SER A 139 0.02 12.50 4.44
CA SER A 139 0.53 13.76 3.86
C SER A 139 1.77 14.35 4.53
N ALA A 140 2.20 13.87 5.70
CA ALA A 140 3.41 14.40 6.32
C ALA A 140 4.67 13.87 5.62
N ALA A 141 5.66 14.75 5.42
CA ALA A 141 7.00 14.32 5.05
C ALA A 141 7.66 13.59 6.23
N MET A 142 8.52 12.64 5.93
CA MET A 142 9.38 12.05 6.96
C MET A 142 10.51 13.03 7.28
N ASP A 143 10.68 13.34 8.57
CA ASP A 143 11.79 14.11 9.11
C ASP A 143 12.39 13.39 10.34
N ASP A 144 13.53 13.89 10.82
CA ASP A 144 14.24 13.27 11.94
C ASP A 144 13.39 13.24 13.23
N THR A 145 12.49 14.22 13.41
CA THR A 145 11.64 14.31 14.60
C THR A 145 10.56 13.23 14.57
N LEU A 146 9.87 13.07 13.45
CA LEU A 146 8.90 12.01 13.24
C LEU A 146 9.56 10.63 13.35
N ALA A 147 10.72 10.44 12.71
CA ALA A 147 11.46 9.19 12.79
C ALA A 147 11.84 8.85 14.25
N ALA A 148 12.29 9.83 15.03
CA ALA A 148 12.61 9.66 16.45
C ALA A 148 11.38 9.28 17.29
N HIS A 149 10.22 9.91 17.07
CA HIS A 149 8.99 9.56 17.78
C HIS A 149 8.50 8.14 17.45
N VAL A 150 8.54 7.75 16.17
CA VAL A 150 8.18 6.40 15.74
C VAL A 150 9.15 5.38 16.34
N LYS A 151 10.45 5.66 16.30
CA LYS A 151 11.48 4.82 16.89
C LYS A 151 11.25 4.62 18.38
N LYS A 152 11.11 5.72 19.14
CA LYS A 152 10.88 5.70 20.60
C LYS A 152 9.68 4.82 20.94
N LEU A 153 8.54 5.03 20.29
CA LEU A 153 7.35 4.22 20.54
C LEU A 153 7.55 2.75 20.16
N TRP A 154 8.22 2.47 19.05
CA TRP A 154 8.42 1.09 18.61
C TRP A 154 9.40 0.31 19.48
N THR A 155 10.50 0.93 19.90
CA THR A 155 11.58 0.23 20.62
C THR A 155 11.36 0.22 22.13
N GLU A 156 10.81 1.28 22.70
CA GLU A 156 10.75 1.49 24.15
C GLU A 156 9.33 1.28 24.72
N CYS A 157 8.27 1.53 23.95
CA CYS A 157 6.90 1.41 24.46
C CYS A 157 6.39 -0.05 24.33
N ALA A 158 6.50 -0.82 25.41
CA ALA A 158 5.99 -2.20 25.47
C ALA A 158 4.50 -2.33 25.07
N PRO A 159 3.58 -1.45 25.52
CA PRO A 159 2.17 -1.48 25.10
C PRO A 159 1.97 -1.44 23.58
N ILE A 160 2.78 -0.65 22.85
CA ILE A 160 2.70 -0.55 21.39
C ILE A 160 3.12 -1.85 20.72
N ARG A 161 4.20 -2.49 21.22
CA ARG A 161 4.67 -3.78 20.70
C ARG A 161 3.66 -4.89 20.98
N SER A 162 3.10 -4.93 22.18
CA SER A 162 2.05 -5.90 22.55
C SER A 162 0.80 -5.73 21.69
N MET A 163 0.32 -4.50 21.50
CA MET A 163 -0.83 -4.22 20.62
C MET A 163 -0.57 -4.66 19.17
N PHE A 164 0.66 -4.57 18.69
CA PHE A 164 1.03 -5.04 17.35
C PHE A 164 0.93 -6.58 17.21
N GLU A 165 1.06 -7.35 18.28
CA GLU A 165 0.82 -8.81 18.25
C GLU A 165 -0.64 -9.11 17.88
N HIS A 166 -1.55 -8.21 18.21
CA HIS A 166 -2.97 -8.25 17.85
C HIS A 166 -3.32 -7.56 16.52
N ARG A 167 -2.32 -7.15 15.71
CA ARG A 167 -2.50 -6.42 14.43
C ARG A 167 -3.61 -6.94 13.50
N ASN A 168 -3.80 -8.26 13.46
CA ASN A 168 -4.82 -8.92 12.62
C ASN A 168 -6.25 -8.54 13.04
N LYS A 169 -6.46 -8.24 14.32
CA LYS A 169 -7.75 -7.81 14.87
C LYS A 169 -8.02 -6.31 14.65
N ILE A 170 -6.97 -5.51 14.46
CA ILE A 170 -7.03 -4.04 14.34
C ILE A 170 -6.67 -3.52 12.93
N CYS A 171 -6.68 -4.40 11.92
CA CYS A 171 -6.43 -4.06 10.51
C CYS A 171 -5.05 -3.41 10.23
N VAL A 172 -4.05 -3.67 11.09
CA VAL A 172 -2.66 -3.24 10.86
C VAL A 172 -1.94 -4.29 9.99
N PRO A 173 -1.28 -3.90 8.87
CA PRO A 173 -0.55 -4.84 8.01
C PRO A 173 0.57 -5.61 8.72
N ASP A 174 0.79 -6.87 8.34
CA ASP A 174 1.95 -7.66 8.82
C ASP A 174 3.30 -7.01 8.49
N SER A 175 3.39 -6.29 7.38
CA SER A 175 4.60 -5.58 6.95
C SER A 175 4.93 -4.36 7.80
N THR A 176 4.07 -3.95 8.74
CA THR A 176 4.30 -2.76 9.57
C THR A 176 5.60 -2.85 10.37
N GLY A 177 5.87 -4.01 10.98
CA GLY A 177 7.10 -4.21 11.76
C GLY A 177 8.37 -4.05 10.93
N TYR A 178 8.34 -4.41 9.64
CA TYR A 178 9.46 -4.17 8.71
C TYR A 178 9.77 -2.68 8.59
N PHE A 179 8.75 -1.84 8.40
CA PHE A 179 8.95 -0.40 8.25
C PHE A 179 9.40 0.27 9.56
N PHE A 180 8.85 -0.14 10.71
CA PHE A 180 9.27 0.41 11.99
C PHE A 180 10.71 0.01 12.36
N ASN A 181 11.13 -1.22 12.06
CA ASN A 181 12.52 -1.64 12.23
C ASN A 181 13.48 -0.88 11.29
N ALA A 182 13.00 -0.44 10.13
CA ALA A 182 13.77 0.32 9.16
C ALA A 182 13.65 1.85 9.33
N ILE A 183 13.08 2.34 10.43
CA ILE A 183 12.78 3.77 10.58
C ILE A 183 14.01 4.67 10.52
N ASP A 184 15.17 4.21 11.00
CA ASP A 184 16.44 4.94 10.91
C ASP A 184 16.90 5.14 9.47
N ARG A 185 16.56 4.20 8.57
CA ARG A 185 16.84 4.31 7.12
C ARG A 185 15.79 5.17 6.43
N ILE A 186 14.51 4.94 6.73
CA ILE A 186 13.37 5.64 6.11
C ILE A 186 13.35 7.12 6.51
N GLY A 187 13.83 7.45 7.71
CA GLY A 187 13.93 8.79 8.26
C GLY A 187 14.97 9.69 7.57
N GLN A 188 15.93 9.10 6.86
CA GLN A 188 17.02 9.86 6.24
C GLN A 188 16.50 10.77 5.12
N GLY A 189 16.97 12.01 5.07
CA GLY A 189 16.56 12.98 4.03
C GLY A 189 16.88 12.51 2.60
N ASN A 190 17.87 11.64 2.42
CA ASN A 190 18.27 11.04 1.15
C ASN A 190 17.72 9.60 0.95
N TYR A 191 16.79 9.15 1.79
CA TYR A 191 16.16 7.83 1.66
C TYR A 191 15.66 7.62 0.24
N VAL A 192 15.83 6.43 -0.32
CA VAL A 192 15.24 6.00 -1.60
C VAL A 192 14.65 4.61 -1.37
N PRO A 193 13.35 4.38 -1.68
CA PRO A 193 12.74 3.08 -1.46
C PRO A 193 13.46 1.94 -2.17
N GLU A 194 13.76 0.90 -1.42
CA GLU A 194 14.32 -0.35 -1.93
C GLU A 194 13.21 -1.22 -2.51
N ASN A 195 13.58 -2.24 -3.29
CA ASN A 195 12.61 -3.18 -3.85
C ASN A 195 11.79 -3.87 -2.73
N GLY A 196 12.41 -4.15 -1.58
CA GLY A 196 11.71 -4.68 -0.40
C GLY A 196 10.63 -3.74 0.13
N ASP A 197 10.94 -2.46 0.28
CA ASP A 197 9.97 -1.43 0.68
C ASP A 197 8.78 -1.38 -0.28
N ILE A 198 9.08 -1.36 -1.59
CA ILE A 198 8.08 -1.27 -2.64
C ILE A 198 7.18 -2.51 -2.65
N LEU A 199 7.74 -3.70 -2.44
CA LEU A 199 6.98 -4.94 -2.37
C LEU A 199 6.05 -4.99 -1.16
N LEU A 200 6.53 -4.52 -0.01
CA LEU A 200 5.84 -4.63 1.28
C LEU A 200 4.86 -3.49 1.56
N VAL A 201 5.01 -2.33 0.89
CA VAL A 201 4.10 -1.20 1.11
C VAL A 201 2.70 -1.56 0.60
N ARG A 202 1.72 -1.50 1.50
CA ARG A 202 0.31 -1.70 1.14
C ARG A 202 -0.30 -0.37 0.70
N TYR A 203 -0.69 -0.27 -0.57
CA TYR A 203 -1.50 0.82 -1.09
C TYR A 203 -2.72 0.27 -1.83
N ARG A 204 -3.81 1.03 -1.78
CA ARG A 204 -5.06 0.68 -2.47
C ARG A 204 -4.89 0.94 -3.96
N THR A 205 -4.71 -0.12 -4.74
CA THR A 205 -4.78 -0.02 -6.20
C THR A 205 -6.17 0.46 -6.62
N THR A 206 -6.21 1.64 -7.23
CA THR A 206 -7.37 2.25 -7.85
C THR A 206 -7.18 2.22 -9.36
N GLY A 207 -8.22 1.88 -10.10
CA GLY A 207 -8.15 1.73 -11.55
C GLY A 207 -7.47 0.44 -11.99
N MET A 208 -6.92 0.48 -13.21
CA MET A 208 -6.21 -0.62 -13.84
C MET A 208 -4.83 -0.14 -14.29
N THR A 209 -3.83 -0.98 -14.11
CA THR A 209 -2.53 -0.84 -14.78
C THR A 209 -2.28 -2.02 -15.69
N GLU A 210 -1.99 -1.75 -16.96
CA GLU A 210 -1.53 -2.73 -17.95
C GLU A 210 -0.01 -2.61 -18.08
N LYS A 211 0.69 -3.75 -18.11
CA LYS A 211 2.09 -3.82 -18.55
C LYS A 211 2.34 -5.07 -19.36
N GLU A 212 3.27 -4.92 -20.29
CA GLU A 212 3.82 -6.02 -21.07
C GLU A 212 5.11 -6.52 -20.43
N PHE A 213 5.24 -7.84 -20.36
CA PHE A 213 6.40 -8.54 -19.82
C PHE A 213 6.84 -9.62 -20.81
N ARG A 214 8.15 -9.78 -20.99
CA ARG A 214 8.70 -10.91 -21.73
C ARG A 214 9.21 -11.95 -20.74
N ILE A 215 8.58 -13.11 -20.70
CA ILE A 215 8.92 -14.21 -19.79
C ILE A 215 9.37 -15.39 -20.66
N GLY A 216 10.68 -15.63 -20.70
CA GLY A 216 11.29 -16.52 -21.69
C GLY A 216 11.11 -15.97 -23.10
N ASP A 217 10.53 -16.78 -23.97
CA ASP A 217 10.27 -16.44 -25.38
C ASP A 217 8.83 -15.91 -25.61
N ALA A 218 8.00 -15.86 -24.56
CA ALA A 218 6.62 -15.42 -24.65
C ALA A 218 6.44 -13.98 -24.16
N ASN A 219 5.60 -13.23 -24.86
CA ASN A 219 5.13 -11.91 -24.43
C ASN A 219 3.81 -12.08 -23.67
N PHE A 220 3.72 -11.45 -22.51
CA PHE A 220 2.54 -11.41 -21.65
C PHE A 220 2.07 -9.98 -21.48
N LYS A 221 0.78 -9.74 -21.70
CA LYS A 221 0.10 -8.48 -21.38
C LYS A 221 -0.69 -8.69 -20.09
N ILE A 222 -0.22 -8.11 -18.99
CA ILE A 222 -0.75 -8.35 -17.64
C ILE A 222 -1.49 -7.12 -17.15
N HIS A 223 -2.73 -7.33 -16.71
CA HIS A 223 -3.60 -6.29 -16.15
C HIS A 223 -3.74 -6.50 -14.63
N ASP A 224 -3.29 -5.53 -13.83
CA ASP A 224 -3.60 -5.45 -12.39
C ASP A 224 -4.82 -4.55 -12.18
N VAL A 225 -5.86 -5.08 -11.55
CA VAL A 225 -7.11 -4.37 -11.26
C VAL A 225 -7.37 -4.26 -9.77
N GLY A 226 -7.95 -3.13 -9.37
CA GLY A 226 -8.40 -2.93 -8.00
C GLY A 226 -9.39 -4.01 -7.53
N GLY A 227 -9.11 -4.59 -6.35
CA GLY A 227 -9.92 -5.68 -5.77
C GLY A 227 -11.14 -5.23 -4.93
N GLN A 228 -11.25 -3.93 -4.67
CA GLN A 228 -12.30 -3.34 -3.83
C GLN A 228 -13.66 -3.35 -4.53
N ARG A 229 -14.75 -3.39 -3.77
CA ARG A 229 -16.12 -3.51 -4.30
C ARG A 229 -16.45 -2.42 -5.35
N ASN A 230 -15.94 -1.21 -5.15
CA ASN A 230 -16.13 -0.09 -6.08
C ASN A 230 -15.30 -0.21 -7.38
N GLU A 231 -14.22 -0.98 -7.36
CA GLU A 231 -13.36 -1.23 -8.53
C GLU A 231 -13.86 -2.41 -9.38
N ARG A 232 -14.60 -3.37 -8.77
CA ARG A 232 -15.13 -4.56 -9.47
C ARG A 232 -16.06 -4.23 -10.64
N LYS A 233 -16.79 -3.12 -10.56
CA LYS A 233 -17.65 -2.65 -11.67
C LYS A 233 -16.85 -2.34 -12.94
N LYS A 234 -15.55 -2.06 -12.82
CA LYS A 234 -14.66 -1.75 -13.94
C LYS A 234 -14.08 -2.99 -14.62
N TRP A 235 -14.18 -4.17 -13.99
CA TRP A 235 -13.55 -5.40 -14.51
C TRP A 235 -14.12 -5.85 -15.84
N ILE A 236 -15.42 -5.60 -16.08
CA ILE A 236 -16.12 -6.14 -17.26
C ILE A 236 -15.51 -5.67 -18.59
N HIS A 237 -14.94 -4.47 -18.61
CA HIS A 237 -14.30 -3.88 -19.79
C HIS A 237 -12.99 -4.57 -20.20
N PHE A 238 -12.44 -5.47 -19.37
CA PHE A 238 -11.12 -6.06 -19.55
C PHE A 238 -11.15 -7.58 -19.72
N PHE A 239 -12.35 -8.17 -19.86
CA PHE A 239 -12.49 -9.57 -20.27
C PHE A 239 -12.39 -9.77 -21.79
N ASP A 240 -12.36 -8.68 -22.56
CA ASP A 240 -12.34 -8.77 -24.01
C ASP A 240 -11.02 -9.39 -24.53
N GLY A 241 -11.13 -10.53 -25.20
CA GLY A 241 -10.00 -11.33 -25.67
C GLY A 241 -9.26 -12.17 -24.61
N LEU A 242 -9.89 -12.45 -23.46
CA LEU A 242 -9.39 -13.47 -22.50
C LEU A 242 -9.92 -14.89 -22.77
N PHE A 243 -10.88 -15.04 -23.68
CA PHE A 243 -11.51 -16.32 -24.09
C PHE A 243 -11.45 -16.49 -25.60
#